data_AF-A0A2P5FDI0-F1
#
_entry.id   AF-A0A2P5FDI0-F1
#
_cell.length_a   1.000
_cell.length_b   1.000
_cell.length_c   1.000
_cell.angle_alpha   90.00
_cell.angle_beta   90.00
_cell.angle_gamma   90.00
#
_symmetry.space_group_name_H-M   'P 1'
#
loop_
_entity.id
_entity.type
_entity.pdbx_description
1 polymer ?
#
loop_
_entity_poly.entity_id
_entity_poly.type
_entity_poly.pdbx_seq_one_letter_code
_entity_poly.pdbx_strand_id
1 'polypeptide(L)'
;MSGSETSSANTPSLSSHFSSGNSSPLRVQFVAKSTSDGILNKFFDATEFDFDYEQSGLWSPPVKRSVFLSSPGRIFTDQEMLDKLRTLMEARSGRRHKVFLRAFWCY
;
A
#
# COMPACT_ATOMS: atom_id res chain seq x y z
N MET A 1 27.68 35.66 -24.57
CA MET A 1 27.37 34.30 -24.12
C MET A 1 26.89 34.36 -22.69
N SER A 2 25.64 33.97 -22.45
CA SER A 2 25.24 32.95 -21.46
C SER A 2 23.72 32.94 -21.38
N GLY A 3 23.12 31.88 -21.95
CA GLY A 3 21.86 31.31 -21.46
C GLY A 3 22.07 30.80 -20.02
N SER A 4 21.09 30.37 -19.26
CA SER A 4 19.96 29.51 -19.58
C SER A 4 19.12 29.42 -18.29
N GLU A 5 17.79 29.57 -18.33
CA GLU A 5 16.78 28.49 -18.31
C GLU A 5 16.17 28.19 -16.93
N THR A 6 14.93 28.66 -16.79
CA THR A 6 13.74 28.02 -16.20
C THR A 6 13.93 26.92 -15.15
N SER A 7 13.64 27.26 -13.88
CA SER A 7 13.34 26.30 -12.82
C SER A 7 11.90 25.78 -12.92
N SER A 8 11.69 24.74 -13.75
CA SER A 8 10.45 23.95 -13.68
C SER A 8 10.52 23.03 -12.47
N ALA A 9 9.77 23.36 -11.42
CA ALA A 9 9.53 22.48 -10.28
C ALA A 9 8.64 21.32 -10.74
N ASN A 10 9.26 20.25 -11.24
CA ASN A 10 8.57 18.99 -11.46
C ASN A 10 8.37 18.28 -10.12
N THR A 11 7.23 18.51 -9.48
CA THR A 11 6.71 17.64 -8.43
C THR A 11 6.23 16.34 -9.08
N PRO A 12 6.83 15.18 -8.81
CA PRO A 12 6.21 13.92 -9.21
C PRO A 12 5.01 13.69 -8.29
N SER A 13 3.82 14.02 -8.78
CA SER A 13 2.57 13.55 -8.19
C SER A 13 2.56 12.03 -8.27
N LEU A 14 2.97 11.38 -7.18
CA LEU A 14 2.95 9.93 -7.01
C LEU A 14 1.49 9.47 -6.92
N SER A 15 0.83 9.34 -8.08
CA SER A 15 -0.45 8.65 -8.17
C SER A 15 -0.19 7.17 -7.89
N SER A 16 -0.37 6.79 -6.63
CA SER A 16 -0.41 5.40 -6.21
C SER A 16 -1.66 4.76 -6.83
N HIS A 17 -1.51 4.30 -8.07
CA HIS A 17 -2.42 3.34 -8.68
C HIS A 17 -2.29 2.03 -7.90
N PHE A 18 -2.99 1.94 -6.76
CA PHE A 18 -3.35 0.64 -6.20
C PHE A 18 -4.36 0.03 -7.16
N SER A 19 -3.84 -0.72 -8.14
CA SER A 19 -4.63 -1.56 -9.02
C SER A 19 -5.43 -2.54 -8.18
N SER A 20 -6.68 -2.16 -7.92
CA SER A 20 -7.69 -3.01 -7.31
C SER A 20 -8.20 -3.94 -8.41
N GLY A 21 -7.59 -5.13 -8.54
CA GLY A 21 -8.00 -6.09 -9.55
C GLY A 21 -7.06 -7.26 -9.67
N ASN A 22 -7.59 -8.45 -9.40
CA ASN A 22 -7.00 -9.79 -9.47
C ASN A 22 -6.13 -10.19 -8.27
N SER A 23 -6.75 -10.91 -7.33
CA SER A 23 -6.03 -11.81 -6.42
C SER A 23 -5.42 -12.95 -7.23
N SER A 24 -4.24 -12.72 -7.80
CA SER A 24 -3.37 -13.83 -8.17
C SER A 24 -3.05 -14.62 -6.90
N PRO A 25 -2.94 -15.97 -6.97
CA PRO A 25 -2.39 -16.72 -5.84
C PRO A 25 -1.03 -16.11 -5.53
N LEU A 26 -0.83 -15.71 -4.27
CA LEU A 26 0.45 -15.20 -3.75
C LEU A 26 1.57 -16.14 -4.20
N ARG A 27 2.32 -15.74 -5.22
CA ARG A 27 3.41 -16.54 -5.79
C ARG A 27 4.66 -16.29 -4.97
N VAL A 28 4.61 -16.73 -3.71
CA VAL A 28 5.75 -16.64 -2.80
C VAL A 28 6.68 -17.81 -3.12
N GLN A 29 7.87 -17.52 -3.62
CA GLN A 29 8.91 -18.52 -3.82
C GLN A 29 9.86 -18.48 -2.63
N PHE A 30 10.03 -19.63 -1.98
CA PHE A 30 11.06 -19.81 -0.97
C PHE A 30 12.41 -19.99 -1.68
N VAL A 31 13.39 -19.21 -1.24
CA VAL A 31 14.79 -19.31 -1.68
C VAL A 31 15.67 -19.56 -0.46
N ALA A 32 16.82 -20.20 -0.68
CA ALA A 32 17.79 -20.41 0.38
C ALA A 32 18.35 -19.07 0.88
N LYS A 33 18.69 -19.00 2.18
CA LYS A 33 19.26 -17.79 2.80
C LYS A 33 20.52 -17.29 2.08
N SER A 34 21.37 -18.20 1.60
CA SER A 34 22.56 -17.82 0.82
C SER A 34 22.22 -17.07 -0.48
N THR A 35 21.09 -17.41 -1.12
CA THR A 35 20.60 -16.70 -2.31
C THR A 35 20.11 -15.30 -1.96
N SER A 36 19.38 -15.13 -0.85
CA SER A 36 18.95 -13.80 -0.41
C SER A 36 20.14 -12.92 -0.04
N ASP A 37 21.08 -13.46 0.75
CA ASP A 37 22.26 -12.73 1.22
C ASP A 37 23.17 -12.31 0.05
N GLY A 38 23.31 -13.18 -0.97
CA GLY A 38 24.07 -12.86 -2.18
C GLY A 38 23.48 -11.70 -3.00
N ILE A 39 22.16 -11.54 -3.00
CA ILE A 39 21.49 -10.40 -3.67
C ILE A 39 21.72 -9.11 -2.88
N LEU A 40 21.57 -9.15 -1.55
CA LEU A 40 21.81 -8.00 -0.68
C LEU A 40 23.23 -7.45 -0.82
N ASN A 41 24.24 -8.34 -0.85
CA ASN A 41 25.62 -7.92 -1.02
C ASN A 41 25.94 -7.32 -2.40
N LYS A 42 25.20 -7.72 -3.45
CA LYS A 42 25.46 -7.24 -4.83
C LYS A 42 25.03 -5.79 -5.04
N PHE A 43 24.01 -5.34 -4.30
CA PHE A 43 23.42 -4.01 -4.44
C PHE A 43 23.61 -3.18 -3.18
N PHE A 44 24.72 -3.40 -2.48
CA PHE A 44 25.05 -2.65 -1.28
C PHE A 44 25.44 -1.22 -1.63
N ASP A 45 24.60 -0.25 -1.28
CA ASP A 45 24.76 1.17 -1.58
C ASP A 45 25.13 2.02 -0.35
N ALA A 46 25.56 1.40 0.74
CA ALA A 46 25.92 2.12 1.96
C ALA A 46 27.09 3.10 1.77
N THR A 47 27.89 2.96 0.71
CA THR A 47 28.95 3.92 0.41
C THR A 47 28.44 5.24 -0.16
N GLU A 48 27.31 5.22 -0.88
CA GLU A 48 26.74 6.43 -1.52
C GLU A 48 25.68 7.08 -0.62
N PHE A 49 24.92 6.27 0.11
CA PHE A 49 23.76 6.75 0.90
C PHE A 49 23.85 6.47 2.40
N ASP A 50 24.94 5.87 2.90
CA ASP A 50 25.11 5.45 4.32
C ASP A 50 23.90 4.65 4.84
N PHE A 51 23.32 3.85 3.96
CA PHE A 51 22.10 3.12 4.23
C PHE A 51 22.38 1.71 4.76
N ASP A 52 22.06 1.48 6.04
CA ASP A 52 22.19 0.16 6.67
C ASP A 52 20.95 -0.71 6.39
N TYR A 53 21.08 -1.61 5.43
CA TYR A 53 20.04 -2.57 5.07
C TYR A 53 19.66 -3.53 6.19
N GLU A 54 20.59 -3.88 7.08
CA GLU A 54 20.32 -4.79 8.20
C GLU A 54 19.50 -4.09 9.28
N GLN A 55 19.70 -2.79 9.49
CA GLN A 55 18.97 -2.00 10.50
C GLN A 55 17.69 -1.34 9.99
N SER A 56 17.63 -1.00 8.69
CA SER A 56 16.54 -0.19 8.12
C SER A 56 15.15 -0.85 8.19
N GLY A 57 15.08 -2.17 8.31
CA GLY A 57 13.83 -2.91 8.29
C GLY A 57 13.07 -2.85 6.95
N LEU A 58 13.63 -2.24 5.90
CA LEU A 58 13.00 -2.21 4.56
C LEU A 58 12.71 -3.60 4.01
N TRP A 59 13.56 -4.57 4.37
CA TRP A 59 13.45 -5.96 3.98
C TRP A 59 12.89 -6.87 5.09
N SER A 60 12.49 -6.29 6.22
CA SER A 60 11.82 -7.06 7.27
C SER A 60 10.45 -7.53 6.79
N PRO A 61 10.01 -8.75 7.16
CA PRO A 61 8.68 -9.22 6.80
C PRO A 61 7.63 -8.21 7.27
N PRO A 62 6.53 -7.98 6.51
CA PRO A 62 5.47 -7.10 6.95
C PRO A 62 4.99 -7.45 8.36
N VAL A 63 5.29 -6.58 9.33
CA VAL A 63 4.86 -6.77 10.72
C VAL A 63 3.39 -6.36 10.84
N LYS A 64 2.59 -7.17 11.53
CA LYS A 64 1.20 -6.82 11.83
C LYS A 64 1.18 -5.58 12.72
N ARG A 65 0.63 -4.49 12.18
CA ARG A 65 0.26 -3.29 12.94
C ARG A 65 -0.89 -3.61 13.89
N SER A 66 -0.73 -3.28 15.17
CA SER A 66 -1.75 -3.41 16.22
C SER A 66 -2.62 -2.15 16.36
N VAL A 67 -2.32 -1.12 15.56
CA VAL A 67 -2.94 0.19 15.62
C VAL A 67 -3.20 0.70 14.21
N PHE A 68 -4.41 1.22 13.98
CA PHE A 68 -4.82 1.81 12.71
C PHE A 68 -5.13 3.30 12.89
N LEU A 69 -4.67 4.12 11.95
CA LEU A 69 -4.97 5.55 11.95
C LEU A 69 -6.07 5.82 10.91
N SER A 70 -7.17 6.43 11.32
CA SER A 70 -8.26 6.79 10.38
C SER A 70 -8.32 8.29 10.06
N SER A 71 -7.61 9.10 10.85
CA SER A 71 -7.44 10.54 10.71
C SER A 71 -6.21 10.98 11.52
N PRO A 72 -5.65 12.18 11.30
CA PRO A 72 -4.59 12.70 12.16
C PRO A 72 -5.02 12.66 13.64
N GLY A 73 -4.18 12.04 14.48
CA GLY A 73 -4.39 11.99 15.94
C GLY A 73 -5.39 10.94 16.47
N ARG A 74 -6.07 10.15 15.62
CA ARG A 74 -7.00 9.10 16.11
C ARG A 74 -6.51 7.69 15.80
N ILE A 75 -6.14 6.99 16.87
CA ILE A 75 -5.74 5.58 16.91
C ILE A 75 -6.99 4.70 17.07
N PHE A 76 -7.04 3.60 16.31
CA PHE A 76 -8.08 2.57 16.35
C PHE A 76 -7.46 1.22 16.67
N THR A 77 -8.21 0.43 17.42
CA THR A 77 -7.97 -1.00 17.60
C THR A 77 -8.42 -1.81 16.38
N ASP A 78 -7.94 -3.05 16.27
CA ASP A 78 -8.33 -3.99 15.22
C ASP A 78 -9.86 -4.15 15.12
N GLN A 79 -10.55 -4.27 16.26
CA GLN A 79 -12.01 -4.47 16.29
C GLN A 79 -12.76 -3.27 15.75
N GLU A 80 -12.40 -2.06 16.20
CA GLU A 80 -13.05 -0.82 15.74
C GLU A 80 -12.84 -0.60 14.24
N MET A 81 -11.67 -0.97 13.70
CA MET A 81 -11.42 -0.92 12.26
C MET A 81 -12.31 -1.92 11.51
N LEU A 82 -12.41 -3.16 12.00
CA LEU A 82 -13.23 -4.21 11.37
C LEU A 82 -14.71 -3.80 11.34
N ASP A 83 -15.23 -3.26 12.43
CA ASP A 83 -16.61 -2.80 12.51
C ASP A 83 -16.88 -1.61 11.59
N LYS A 84 -15.93 -0.67 11.49
CA LYS A 84 -16.00 0.42 10.51
C LYS A 84 -16.03 -0.13 9.08
N LEU A 85 -15.21 -1.14 8.75
CA LEU A 85 -15.19 -1.79 7.44
C LEU A 85 -16.52 -2.49 7.11
N ARG A 86 -17.08 -3.24 8.07
CA ARG A 86 -18.40 -3.89 7.93
C ARG A 86 -19.48 -2.85 7.63
N THR A 87 -19.51 -1.77 8.40
CA THR A 87 -20.47 -0.67 8.24
C THR A 87 -20.40 -0.06 6.83
N LEU A 88 -19.19 0.19 6.32
CA LEU A 88 -18.98 0.72 4.97
C LEU A 88 -19.44 -0.28 3.88
N MET A 89 -19.21 -1.57 4.10
CA MET A 89 -19.61 -2.62 3.17
C MET A 89 -21.13 -2.80 3.11
N GLU A 90 -21.80 -2.76 4.27
CA GLU A 90 -23.26 -2.83 4.37
C GLU A 90 -23.94 -1.62 3.72
N ALA A 91 -23.42 -0.41 3.96
CA ALA A 91 -23.91 0.81 3.32
C ALA A 91 -23.84 0.72 1.78
N ARG A 92 -22.81 0.07 1.23
CA ARG A 92 -22.65 -0.16 -0.20
C ARG A 92 -23.62 -1.23 -0.72
N SER A 93 -23.84 -2.30 0.04
CA SER A 93 -24.75 -3.39 -0.32
C SER A 93 -26.21 -2.91 -0.36
N GLY A 94 -26.66 -2.16 0.65
CA GLY A 94 -28.03 -1.63 0.70
C GLY A 94 -28.37 -0.68 -0.45
N ARG A 95 -27.40 0.11 -0.93
CA ARG A 95 -27.59 0.95 -2.14
C ARG A 95 -27.78 0.10 -3.39
N ARG A 96 -26.97 -0.95 -3.57
CA ARG A 96 -27.08 -1.86 -4.73
C ARG A 96 -28.41 -2.62 -4.73
N HIS A 97 -28.84 -3.09 -3.56
CA HIS A 97 -30.13 -3.77 -3.40
C HIS A 97 -31.31 -2.85 -3.73
N LYS A 98 -31.30 -1.60 -3.27
CA LYS A 98 -32.35 -0.62 -3.59
C LYS A 98 -32.39 -0.24 -5.06
N VAL A 99 -31.24 -0.15 -5.73
CA VAL A 99 -31.18 0.11 -7.19
C VAL A 99 -31.74 -1.08 -7.97
N PHE A 100 -31.37 -2.31 -7.59
CA PHE A 100 -31.89 -3.53 -8.21
C PHE A 100 -33.41 -3.68 -8.01
N LEU A 101 -33.91 -3.48 -6.78
CA LEU A 101 -35.34 -3.52 -6.48
C LEU A 101 -36.15 -2.44 -7.23
N ARG A 102 -35.59 -1.24 -7.40
CA ARG A 102 -36.22 -0.19 -8.23
C ARG A 102 -36.24 -0.54 -9.71
N ALA A 103 -35.22 -1.23 -10.23
CA ALA A 103 -35.20 -1.68 -11.62
C ALA A 103 -36.22 -2.82 -11.87
N PHE A 104 -36.40 -3.73 -10.90
CA PHE A 104 -37.35 -4.84 -11.00
C PHE A 104 -38.81 -4.45 -10.76
N TRP A 105 -39.09 -3.33 -10.09
CA TRP A 105 -40.48 -2.84 -9.87
C TRP A 105 -41.00 -1.97 -11.04
N CYS A 106 -40.15 -1.63 -12.00
CA CYS A 106 -40.52 -0.85 -13.18
C CYS A 106 -40.67 -1.70 -14.46
N TYR A 107 -40.75 -3.02 -14.33
CA TYR A 107 -41.05 -3.97 -15.41
C TYR A 107 -42.38 -4.67 -15.12
#